data_AF-A0A7W8WMW0-F1
#
_entry.id   AF-A0A7W8WMW0-F1
#
_cell.length_a   1.000
_cell.length_b   1.000
_cell.length_c   1.000
_cell.angle_alpha   90.00
_cell.angle_beta   90.00
_cell.angle_gamma   90.00
#
_symmetry.space_group_name_H-M   'P 1'
#
loop_
_entity.id
_entity.type
_entity.pdbx_description
1 polymer ?
#
loop_
_entity_poly.entity_id
_entity_poly.type
_entity_poly.pdbx_seq_one_letter_code
_entity_poly.pdbx_strand_id
1 'polypeptide(L)'
;MLDGDVLTLAHDGETHRLLVVSTPGHASNHVCLVLLEDGLLFSGDHILNGSTTIIDPPDGNMTAYLTSLDRLNAICTEREIDFILPAHGYVLDRPHDQIARLKGHTVSPGKQRSPAR
;
A
#
# COMPACT_ATOMS: atom_id res chain seq x y z
N MET A 1 -11.84 1.60 -12.02
CA MET A 1 -12.17 1.01 -10.70
C MET A 1 -12.27 2.17 -9.74
N LEU A 2 -13.39 2.24 -9.02
CA LEU A 2 -13.63 3.24 -8.00
C LEU A 2 -13.27 2.68 -6.62
N ASP A 3 -13.04 3.59 -5.69
CA ASP A 3 -12.84 3.20 -4.30
C ASP A 3 -14.06 2.46 -3.75
N GLY A 4 -13.83 1.33 -3.09
CA GLY A 4 -14.90 0.49 -2.54
C GLY A 4 -15.53 -0.50 -3.52
N ASP A 5 -15.16 -0.46 -4.81
CA ASP A 5 -15.58 -1.50 -5.76
C ASP A 5 -15.11 -2.88 -5.28
N VAL A 6 -15.93 -3.91 -5.52
CA VAL A 6 -15.53 -5.31 -5.30
C VAL A 6 -15.47 -6.01 -6.64
N LEU A 7 -14.26 -6.39 -7.05
CA LEU A 7 -14.03 -7.17 -8.25
C LEU A 7 -14.23 -8.64 -7.89
N THR A 8 -15.10 -9.34 -8.61
CA THR A 8 -15.33 -10.77 -8.43
C THR A 8 -14.66 -11.52 -9.58
N LEU A 9 -13.70 -12.37 -9.24
CA LEU A 9 -13.01 -13.25 -10.18
C LEU A 9 -13.48 -14.68 -9.91
N ALA A 10 -14.06 -15.32 -10.91
CA ALA A 10 -14.51 -16.71 -10.81
C ALA A 10 -13.78 -17.57 -11.84
N HIS A 11 -13.16 -18.66 -11.38
CA HIS A 11 -12.45 -19.60 -12.23
C HIS A 11 -12.51 -21.01 -11.61
N ASP A 12 -12.78 -22.03 -12.42
CA ASP A 12 -12.82 -23.44 -12.01
C ASP A 12 -13.65 -23.75 -10.74
N GLY A 13 -14.74 -23.00 -10.53
CA GLY A 13 -15.64 -23.16 -9.38
C GLY A 13 -15.18 -22.43 -8.11
N GLU A 14 -14.02 -21.78 -8.14
CA GLU A 14 -13.53 -20.90 -7.08
C GLU A 14 -13.94 -19.45 -7.36
N THR A 15 -14.12 -18.66 -6.30
CA THR A 15 -14.46 -17.24 -6.39
C THR A 15 -13.59 -16.44 -5.43
N HIS A 16 -12.88 -15.47 -5.98
CA HIS A 16 -12.09 -14.51 -5.22
C HIS A 16 -12.69 -13.12 -5.36
N ARG A 17 -12.73 -12.37 -4.25
CA ARG A 17 -13.24 -11.00 -4.23
C ARG A 17 -12.14 -10.04 -3.81
N LEU A 18 -11.85 -9.10 -4.69
CA LEU A 18 -10.86 -8.06 -4.47
C LEU A 18 -11.57 -6.73 -4.19
N LEU A 19 -11.49 -6.28 -2.95
CA LEU A 19 -11.93 -4.94 -2.57
C LEU A 19 -10.90 -3.92 -3.06
N VAL A 20 -11.35 -2.95 -3.85
CA VAL A 20 -10.53 -1.85 -4.35
C VAL A 20 -10.41 -0.76 -3.28
N VAL A 21 -9.17 -0.42 -2.94
CA VAL A 21 -8.85 0.65 -1.99
C VAL A 21 -8.04 1.72 -2.71
N SER A 22 -8.65 2.88 -2.97
CA SER A 22 -7.93 4.05 -3.48
C SER A 22 -6.87 4.50 -2.48
N THR A 23 -5.64 4.59 -2.96
CA THR A 23 -4.45 4.88 -2.17
C THR A 23 -3.58 5.90 -2.90
N PRO A 24 -4.09 7.13 -3.11
CA PRO A 24 -3.31 8.18 -3.77
C PRO A 24 -2.07 8.52 -2.95
N GLY A 25 -0.99 8.88 -3.63
CA GLY A 25 0.24 9.30 -2.97
C GLY A 25 1.48 9.10 -3.83
N HIS A 26 1.73 7.88 -4.26
CA HIS A 26 2.74 7.58 -5.29
C HIS A 26 2.33 8.12 -6.66
N ALA A 27 1.10 7.78 -7.04
CA ALA A 27 0.38 8.28 -8.20
C ALA A 27 -1.03 8.67 -7.75
N SER A 28 -1.64 9.64 -8.43
CA SER A 28 -2.96 10.17 -8.06
C SER A 28 -4.10 9.14 -8.17
N ASN A 29 -3.94 8.15 -9.03
CA ASN A 29 -4.92 7.10 -9.30
C ASN A 29 -4.53 5.72 -8.76
N HIS A 30 -3.54 5.64 -7.87
CA HIS A 30 -3.07 4.36 -7.32
C HIS A 30 -4.16 3.66 -6.49
N VAL A 31 -4.22 2.34 -6.60
CA VAL A 31 -5.13 1.47 -5.83
C VAL A 31 -4.37 0.31 -5.22
N CYS A 32 -4.76 -0.09 -4.02
CA CYS A 32 -4.42 -1.38 -3.42
C CYS A 32 -5.64 -2.30 -3.51
N LEU A 33 -5.41 -3.61 -3.47
CA LEU A 33 -6.49 -4.60 -3.51
C LEU A 33 -6.43 -5.48 -2.26
N VAL A 34 -7.57 -5.66 -1.60
CA VAL A 34 -7.70 -6.61 -0.49
C VAL A 34 -8.41 -7.86 -0.99
N LEU A 35 -7.76 -9.01 -0.84
CA LEU A 35 -8.40 -10.30 -1.05
C LEU A 35 -9.21 -10.66 0.19
N LEU A 36 -10.53 -10.65 0.06
CA LEU A 36 -11.45 -10.79 1.19
C LEU A 36 -11.45 -12.19 1.80
N GLU A 37 -11.00 -13.20 1.04
CA GLU A 37 -11.02 -14.59 1.46
C GLU A 37 -9.79 -14.99 2.30
N ASP A 38 -8.62 -14.41 2.03
CA ASP A 38 -7.34 -14.93 2.55
C ASP A 38 -6.54 -13.92 3.40
N GLY A 39 -7.14 -12.78 3.77
CA GLY A 39 -6.47 -11.80 4.63
C GLY A 39 -5.22 -11.17 3.99
N LEU A 40 -5.24 -10.95 2.67
CA LEU A 40 -4.09 -10.46 1.89
C LEU A 40 -4.33 -9.04 1.36
N LEU A 41 -3.30 -8.20 1.44
CA LEU A 41 -3.26 -6.87 0.82
C LEU A 41 -2.24 -6.83 -0.31
N PHE A 42 -2.70 -6.69 -1.55
CA PHE A 42 -1.83 -6.34 -2.68
C PHE A 42 -1.59 -4.83 -2.68
N SER A 43 -0.39 -4.41 -2.30
CA SER A 43 -0.08 -2.99 -2.08
C SER A 43 0.47 -2.26 -3.31
N GLY A 44 0.77 -2.98 -4.38
CA GLY A 44 1.44 -2.40 -5.55
C GLY A 44 2.74 -1.72 -5.14
N ASP A 45 2.95 -0.49 -5.61
CA ASP A 45 4.11 0.34 -5.27
C ASP A 45 3.88 1.22 -4.03
N HIS A 46 2.74 1.12 -3.35
CA HIS A 46 2.44 1.95 -2.18
C HIS A 46 3.21 1.54 -0.91
N ILE A 47 3.46 0.23 -0.76
CA ILE A 47 4.25 -0.35 0.32
C ILE A 47 5.20 -1.33 -0.35
N LEU A 48 6.51 -1.15 -0.14
CA LEU A 48 7.57 -1.93 -0.77
C LEU A 48 8.47 -2.59 0.27
N ASN A 49 9.02 -3.75 -0.08
CA ASN A 49 10.08 -4.39 0.72
C ASN A 49 11.44 -3.75 0.39
N GLY A 50 12.18 -3.33 1.42
CA GLY A 50 13.58 -2.89 1.27
C GLY A 50 13.82 -1.52 0.60
N SER A 51 12.80 -0.86 0.07
CA SER A 51 12.87 0.48 -0.51
C SER A 51 11.71 1.37 -0.06
N THR A 52 11.82 2.66 -0.35
CA THR A 52 10.74 3.63 -0.15
C THR A 52 10.04 3.91 -1.47
N THR A 53 8.72 3.96 -1.44
CA THR A 53 7.90 4.45 -2.57
C THR A 53 8.33 5.85 -2.99
N ILE A 54 8.54 6.05 -4.28
CA ILE A 54 8.86 7.37 -4.84
C ILE A 54 7.58 8.22 -4.82
N ILE A 55 7.66 9.48 -4.41
CA ILE A 55 6.50 10.39 -4.38
C ILE A 55 6.95 11.65 -5.11
N ASP A 56 6.61 11.76 -6.39
CA ASP A 56 7.12 12.82 -7.26
C ASP A 56 5.98 13.71 -7.80
N PRO A 57 5.89 14.98 -7.38
CA PRO A 57 4.89 15.91 -7.90
C PRO A 57 5.02 16.13 -9.43
N PRO A 58 3.92 16.45 -10.14
CA PRO A 58 2.60 16.78 -9.61
C PRO A 58 1.71 15.56 -9.35
N ASP A 59 2.08 14.37 -9.84
CA ASP A 59 1.25 13.18 -9.72
C ASP A 59 1.36 12.52 -8.33
N GLY A 60 2.53 12.65 -7.69
CA GLY A 60 2.77 12.24 -6.32
C GLY A 60 2.42 13.32 -5.29
N ASN A 61 1.89 12.89 -4.14
CA ASN A 61 1.55 13.76 -3.02
C ASN A 61 1.83 13.08 -1.67
N MET A 62 2.74 13.66 -0.88
CA MET A 62 3.18 13.08 0.40
C MET A 62 2.07 13.01 1.45
N THR A 63 1.23 14.05 1.54
CA THR A 63 0.10 14.08 2.48
C THR A 63 -0.93 13.02 2.12
N ALA A 64 -1.23 12.86 0.83
CA ALA A 64 -2.11 11.81 0.34
C ALA A 64 -1.51 10.42 0.64
N TYR A 65 -0.21 10.23 0.41
CA TYR A 65 0.48 8.97 0.72
C TYR A 65 0.37 8.58 2.20
N LEU A 66 0.66 9.51 3.12
CA LEU A 66 0.54 9.26 4.56
C LEU A 66 -0.90 8.99 4.99
N THR A 67 -1.87 9.71 4.40
CA THR A 67 -3.31 9.48 4.64
C THR A 67 -3.73 8.09 4.14
N SER A 68 -3.23 7.67 2.98
CA SER A 68 -3.45 6.35 2.41
C SER A 68 -2.83 5.25 3.27
N LEU A 69 -1.63 5.47 3.85
CA LEU A 69 -1.03 4.54 4.81
C LEU A 69 -1.89 4.38 6.08
N ASP A 70 -2.44 5.47 6.62
CA ASP A 70 -3.36 5.41 7.77
C ASP A 70 -4.63 4.63 7.46
N ARG A 71 -5.20 4.85 6.28
CA ARG A 71 -6.36 4.11 5.80
C ARG A 71 -6.06 2.62 5.65
N LEU A 72 -4.93 2.26 5.02
CA LEU A 72 -4.52 0.87 4.89
C LEU A 72 -4.30 0.22 6.25
N ASN A 73 -3.75 0.94 7.22
CA ASN A 73 -3.56 0.43 8.58
C ASN A 73 -4.90 0.09 9.25
N ALA A 74 -5.91 0.95 9.12
CA ALA A 74 -7.25 0.67 9.63
C ALA A 74 -7.88 -0.55 8.93
N ILE A 75 -7.77 -0.64 7.60
CA ILE A 75 -8.28 -1.77 6.82
C ILE A 75 -7.60 -3.08 7.24
N CYS A 76 -6.30 -3.06 7.54
CA CYS A 76 -5.60 -4.24 8.03
C CYS A 76 -6.22 -4.77 9.33
N THR A 77 -6.61 -3.88 10.25
CA THR A 77 -7.34 -4.27 11.46
C THR A 77 -8.75 -4.78 11.15
N GLU A 78 -9.52 -4.04 10.33
CA GLU A 78 -10.92 -4.38 10.07
C GLU A 78 -11.13 -5.67 9.25
N ARG A 79 -10.14 -6.06 8.46
CA ARG A 79 -10.20 -7.23 7.56
C ARG A 79 -9.22 -8.33 7.96
N GLU A 80 -8.63 -8.23 9.15
CA GLU A 80 -7.71 -9.22 9.70
C GLU A 80 -6.60 -9.58 8.69
N ILE A 81 -5.99 -8.55 8.10
CA ILE A 81 -4.93 -8.73 7.12
C ILE A 81 -3.65 -9.12 7.84
N ASP A 82 -3.06 -10.24 7.44
CA ASP A 82 -1.81 -10.76 8.01
C ASP A 82 -0.60 -10.49 7.12
N PHE A 83 -0.82 -10.35 5.81
CA PHE A 83 0.26 -10.24 4.82
C PHE A 83 0.05 -9.13 3.79
N ILE A 84 1.14 -8.45 3.45
CA ILE A 84 1.20 -7.46 2.36
C ILE A 84 2.03 -8.03 1.22
N LEU A 85 1.45 -8.00 0.01
CA LEU A 85 2.05 -8.46 -1.24
C LEU A 85 2.44 -7.23 -2.08
N PRO A 86 3.69 -6.77 -2.02
CA PRO A 86 4.17 -5.63 -2.80
C PRO A 86 4.38 -5.99 -4.27
N ALA A 87 4.44 -4.98 -5.15
CA ALA A 87 4.86 -5.18 -6.54
C ALA A 87 6.34 -5.61 -6.66
N HIS A 88 7.16 -5.24 -5.67
CA HIS A 88 8.58 -5.54 -5.65
C HIS A 88 9.07 -6.06 -4.29
N GLY A 89 9.94 -7.07 -4.35
CA GLY A 89 10.53 -7.73 -3.20
C GLY A 89 9.70 -8.93 -2.73
N TYR A 90 9.71 -9.19 -1.43
CA TYR A 90 9.05 -10.36 -0.83
C TYR A 90 7.78 -9.97 -0.08
N VAL A 91 6.92 -10.97 0.17
CA VAL A 91 5.76 -10.84 1.05
C VAL A 91 6.19 -10.32 2.41
N LEU A 92 5.45 -9.34 2.93
CA LEU A 92 5.68 -8.75 4.24
C LEU A 92 4.66 -9.30 5.23
N ASP A 93 5.13 -9.71 6.40
CA ASP A 93 4.30 -9.99 7.56
C ASP A 93 4.12 -8.72 8.42
N ARG A 94 3.24 -8.83 9.42
CA ARG A 94 3.05 -7.80 10.46
C ARG A 94 2.74 -6.42 9.85
N PRO A 95 1.61 -6.28 9.12
CA PRO A 95 1.31 -5.09 8.31
C PRO A 95 1.36 -3.79 9.09
N HIS A 96 0.87 -3.77 10.32
CA HIS A 96 0.92 -2.60 11.20
C HIS A 96 2.34 -2.11 11.46
N ASP A 97 3.29 -3.03 11.68
CA ASP A 97 4.69 -2.68 11.92
C ASP A 97 5.34 -2.13 10.64
N GLN A 98 5.02 -2.71 9.48
CA GLN A 98 5.52 -2.22 8.19
C GLN A 98 5.03 -0.81 7.90
N ILE A 99 3.74 -0.55 8.11
CA ILE A 99 3.15 0.77 7.90
C ILE A 99 3.73 1.78 8.88
N ALA A 100 3.85 1.43 10.16
CA ALA A 100 4.46 2.30 11.17
C ALA A 100 5.92 2.65 10.82
N ARG A 101 6.70 1.67 10.36
CA ARG A 101 8.09 1.87 9.92
C ARG A 101 8.16 2.84 8.74
N LEU A 102 7.32 2.68 7.72
CA LEU A 102 7.28 3.58 6.57
C LEU A 102 6.92 5.01 6.98
N LYS A 103 5.89 5.18 7.83
CA LYS A 103 5.52 6.50 8.36
C LYS A 103 6.68 7.15 9.12
N GLY A 104 7.39 6.39 9.96
CA GLY A 104 8.55 6.89 10.71
C GLY A 104 9.72 7.35 9.83
N HIS A 105 9.99 6.62 8.74
CA HIS A 105 11.01 6.99 7.75
C HIS A 105 10.66 8.30 7.03
N THR A 106 9.38 8.46 6.67
CA THR A 106 8.89 9.60 5.89
C THR A 106 8.80 10.90 6.69
N VAL A 107 8.52 10.81 8.00
CA VAL A 107 8.39 11.98 8.90
C VAL A 107 9.75 12.43 9.47
N SER A 108 10.82 11.65 9.30
CA SER A 108 12.17 12.06 9.72
C SER A 108 12.76 13.11 8.75
N PRO A 109 13.03 14.35 9.19
CA PRO A 109 13.63 15.34 8.31
C PRO A 109 15.12 15.04 8.09
N GLY A 110 15.51 14.84 6.83
CA GLY A 110 16.88 15.07 6.38
C GLY A 110 17.74 13.81 6.14
N LYS A 111 17.75 13.37 4.88
CA LYS A 111 19.03 13.05 4.23
C LYS A 111 19.02 13.68 2.84
N GLN A 112 19.22 15.00 2.80
CA GLN A 112 19.69 15.65 1.57
C GLN A 112 20.96 14.90 1.15
N ARG A 113 20.94 14.34 -0.06
CA ARG A 113 22.14 13.78 -0.67
C ARG A 113 23.16 14.92 -0.78
N SER A 114 24.29 14.76 -0.10
CA SER A 114 25.46 15.64 -0.27
C SER A 114 25.90 15.57 -1.75
N PRO A 115 26.24 16.69 -2.42
CA PRO A 115 26.77 16.63 -3.76
C PRO A 115 28.13 15.93 -3.72
N ALA A 116 28.36 15.04 -4.69
CA ALA A 116 29.62 14.34 -4.87
C ALA A 116 30.76 15.37 -5.03
N ARG A 117 31.86 15.11 -4.32
CA ARG A 117 33.13 15.83 -4.43
C ARG A 117 33.85 15.46 -5.72
#